data_AF-A0A6B3F081-F1
#
_entry.id   AF-A0A6B3F081-F1
#
_cell.length_a   1.000
_cell.length_b   1.000
_cell.length_c   1.000
_cell.angle_alpha   90.00
_cell.angle_beta   90.00
_cell.angle_gamma   90.00
#
_symmetry.space_group_name_H-M   'P 1'
#
loop_
_entity.id
_entity.type
_entity.pdbx_description
1 polymer ?
#
loop_
_entity_poly.entity_id
_entity_poly.type
_entity_poly.pdbx_seq_one_letter_code
_entity_poly.pdbx_strand_id
1 'polypeptide(L)' 'GPGAMEAANRGAWEAQGTSVGLGIELPFEQGLNKYVDIAVNFRYFFVRKIMFVKYARGFVVLPGGFGTL' A
#
# COMPACT_ATOMS: atom_id res chain seq x y z
N GLY A 1 -3.99 0.03 -5.25
CA GLY A 1 -4.28 1.45 -5.00
C GLY A 1 -3.44 2.30 -5.95
N PRO A 2 -4.07 3.14 -6.78
CA PRO A 2 -3.42 3.87 -7.87
C PRO A 2 -2.50 5.02 -7.39
N GLY A 3 -1.84 5.70 -8.32
CA GLY A 3 -1.06 6.92 -8.06
C GLY A 3 0.30 6.65 -7.41
N ALA A 4 0.64 7.38 -6.35
CA ALA A 4 1.91 7.24 -5.64
C ALA A 4 2.15 5.81 -5.11
N MET A 5 1.08 5.13 -4.68
CA MET A 5 1.14 3.73 -4.25
C MET A 5 1.50 2.78 -5.39
N GLU A 6 1.07 3.07 -6.62
CA GLU A 6 1.44 2.28 -7.80
C GLU A 6 2.86 2.54 -8.25
N ALA A 7 3.28 3.80 -8.25
CA ALA A 7 4.64 4.18 -8.59
C ALA A 7 5.68 3.51 -7.68
N ALA A 8 5.44 3.50 -6.36
CA ALA A 8 6.33 2.85 -5.40
C ALA A 8 6.41 1.32 -5.61
N ASN A 9 5.26 0.67 -5.80
CA ASN A 9 5.20 -0.77 -6.04
C ASN A 9 5.86 -1.16 -7.37
N ARG A 10 5.68 -0.35 -8.43
CA ARG A 10 6.33 -0.55 -9.71
C ARG A 10 7.86 -0.43 -9.60
N GLY A 11 8.37 0.57 -8.89
CA GLY A 11 9.80 0.72 -8.67
C GLY A 11 10.41 -0.45 -7.90
N ALA A 12 9.72 -0.95 -6.87
CA ALA A 12 10.14 -2.14 -6.14
C ALA A 12 10.16 -3.40 -7.04
N TRP A 13 9.12 -3.57 -7.86
CA TRP A 13 9.02 -4.68 -8.80
C TRP A 13 10.09 -4.64 -9.90
N GLU A 14 10.34 -3.46 -10.50
CA GLU A 14 11.41 -3.27 -11.50
C GLU A 14 12.81 -3.54 -10.92
N ALA A 15 13.02 -3.24 -9.63
CA ALA A 15 14.25 -3.56 -8.92
C ALA A 15 14.36 -5.03 -8.44
N GLN A 16 13.41 -5.90 -8.83
CA GLN A 16 13.28 -7.29 -8.36
C GLN A 16 13.19 -7.42 -6.83
N GLY A 17 12.72 -6.37 -6.16
CA GLY A 17 12.44 -6.38 -4.73
C GLY A 17 11.05 -6.94 -4.43
N THR A 18 10.77 -7.18 -3.16
CA THR A 18 9.44 -7.62 -2.72
C THR A 18 8.49 -6.45 -2.63
N SER A 19 7.45 -6.43 -3.47
CA SER A 19 6.40 -5.42 -3.45
C SER A 19 5.20 -5.87 -2.61
N VAL A 20 4.87 -5.11 -1.56
CA VAL A 20 3.79 -5.45 -0.61
C VAL A 20 2.67 -4.40 -0.68
N GLY A 21 1.45 -4.87 -0.96
CA GLY A 21 0.25 -4.05 -1.02
C GLY A 21 -0.72 -4.41 0.10
N LEU A 22 -0.85 -3.53 1.08
CA LEU A 22 -1.89 -3.62 2.10
C LEU A 22 -3.11 -2.85 1.61
N GLY A 23 -4.09 -3.55 1.05
CA GLY A 23 -5.36 -3.00 0.59
C GLY A 23 -6.36 -2.81 1.74
N ILE A 24 -7.34 -1.95 1.55
CA ILE A 24 -8.51 -1.84 2.42
C ILE A 24 -9.76 -2.08 1.57
N GLU A 25 -10.71 -2.85 2.09
CA GLU A 25 -11.99 -3.07 1.46
C GLU A 25 -12.82 -1.78 1.55
N LEU A 26 -13.01 -1.14 0.41
CA LEU A 26 -13.81 0.07 0.26
C LEU A 26 -14.93 -0.20 -0.74
N PRO A 27 -16.16 0.32 -0.51
CA PRO A 27 -17.30 0.05 -1.38
C PRO A 27 -17.13 0.58 -2.82
N PHE A 28 -16.14 1.43 -3.09
CA PHE A 28 -15.94 2.07 -4.40
C PHE A 28 -14.50 2.01 -4.90
N GLU A 29 -13.51 1.69 -4.06
CA GLU A 29 -12.09 1.82 -4.43
C GLU A 29 -11.54 0.48 -4.93
N GLN A 30 -11.27 0.45 -6.24
CA GLN A 30 -10.89 -0.73 -6.99
C GLN A 30 -9.45 -1.16 -6.70
N GLY A 31 -9.30 -2.42 -6.27
CA GLY A 31 -8.20 -3.31 -6.65
C GLY A 31 -6.78 -3.02 -6.12
N LEU A 32 -6.05 -4.10 -5.88
CA LEU A 32 -4.59 -4.03 -5.74
C LEU A 32 -3.95 -3.77 -7.10
N ASN A 33 -2.79 -3.13 -7.11
CA ASN A 33 -2.09 -2.85 -8.36
C ASN A 33 -1.44 -4.11 -8.91
N LYS A 34 -1.19 -4.14 -10.23
CA LYS A 34 -0.54 -5.26 -10.91
C LYS A 34 0.92 -5.50 -10.48
N TYR A 35 1.56 -4.49 -9.89
CA TYR A 35 2.95 -4.53 -9.42
C TYR A 35 3.08 -4.97 -7.96
N VAL A 36 2.03 -5.54 -7.36
CA VAL A 36 2.05 -6.04 -5.98
C VAL A 36 2.26 -7.55 -6.01
N ASP A 37 3.32 -8.02 -5.34
CA ASP A 37 3.60 -9.46 -5.21
C ASP A 37 2.84 -10.05 -4.03
N ILE A 38 2.86 -9.34 -2.89
CA ILE A 38 2.17 -9.76 -1.67
C ILE A 38 1.00 -8.82 -1.40
N ALA A 39 -0.20 -9.31 -1.65
CA ALA A 39 -1.44 -8.58 -1.46
C ALA A 39 -2.15 -9.05 -0.19
N VAL A 40 -2.49 -8.11 0.71
CA VAL A 40 -3.36 -8.38 1.87
C VAL A 40 -4.46 -7.34 1.90
N ASN A 41 -5.71 -7.78 1.83
CA ASN A 41 -6.87 -6.90 1.94
C ASN A 41 -7.43 -6.95 3.36
N PHE A 42 -7.55 -5.78 3.98
CA PHE A 42 -8.15 -5.64 5.30
C PHE A 42 -9.57 -5.09 5.19
N ARG A 43 -10.47 -5.60 6.03
CA ARG A 43 -11.82 -5.03 6.19
C ARG A 43 -11.88 -3.93 7.24
N TYR A 44 -10.93 -3.91 8.17
CA TYR A 44 -10.87 -2.96 9.27
C TYR A 44 -9.67 -2.00 9.13
N PHE A 45 -9.93 -0.69 9.18
CA PHE A 45 -8.91 0.36 9.03
C PHE A 45 -7.82 0.32 10.10
N PHE A 46 -8.17 0.03 11.36
CA PHE A 46 -7.22 0.04 12.46
C PHE A 46 -6.15 -1.07 12.31
N VAL A 47 -6.55 -2.25 11.84
CA VAL A 47 -5.62 -3.37 11.64
C VAL A 47 -4.58 -3.00 10.58
N ARG A 48 -5.02 -2.40 9.47
CA ARG A 48 -4.13 -1.94 8.40
C ARG A 48 -3.10 -0.93 8.90
N LYS A 49 -3.52 0.04 9.72
CA LYS A 49 -2.61 1.03 10.33
C LYS A 49 -1.54 0.37 11.22
N ILE A 50 -1.92 -0.62 12.02
CA ILE A 50 -0.97 -1.35 12.88
C ILE A 50 0.04 -2.13 12.04
N MET A 51 -0.40 -2.76 10.94
CA MET A 51 0.50 -3.54 10.08
C MET A 51 1.59 -2.68 9.43
N PHE A 52 1.27 -1.43 9.06
CA PHE A 52 2.27 -0.49 8.59
C PHE A 52 3.33 -0.19 9.66
N VAL A 53 2.94 0.07 10.91
CA VAL A 53 3.89 0.40 11.98
C VAL A 53 4.69 -0.83 12.44
N LYS A 54 4.05 -2.00 12.46
CA LYS A 54 4.69 -3.23 12.97
C LYS A 54 5.77 -3.78 12.05
N TYR A 55 5.56 -3.73 10.73
CA TYR A 55 6.48 -4.32 9.76
C TYR A 55 7.41 -3.30 9.09
N ALA A 56 7.10 -1.99 9.15
CA ALA A 56 7.99 -0.97 8.62
C ALA A 56 9.13 -0.64 9.60
N ARG A 57 10.30 -0.31 9.05
CA ARG A 57 11.43 0.28 9.79
C ARG A 57 11.50 1.79 9.66
N GLY A 58 10.76 2.37 8.72
CA GLY A 58 10.71 3.80 8.45
C GLY A 58 9.59 4.12 7.46
N PHE A 59 9.25 5.40 7.36
CA PHE A 59 8.17 5.88 6.50
C PHE A 59 8.70 6.94 5.54
N VAL A 60 8.33 6.81 4.26
CA VAL A 60 8.53 7.84 3.25
C VAL A 60 7.15 8.31 2.82
N VAL A 61 6.85 9.58 3.08
CA VAL A 61 5.52 10.15 2.83
C VAL A 61 5.61 11.04 1.58
N LEU A 62 4.92 10.61 0.53
CA LEU A 62 4.77 11.37 -0.71
C LEU A 62 3.57 12.34 -0.60
N PRO A 63 3.53 13.43 -1.38
CA PRO A 63 2.38 14.33 -1.39
C PRO A 63 1.06 13.59 -1.64
N GLY A 64 0.09 13.77 -0.73
CA GLY A 64 -1.19 13.06 -0.75
C GLY A 64 -2.28 13.80 0.03
N GLY A 65 -3.50 13.23 0.04
CA GLY A 65 -4.67 13.81 0.71
C GLY A 65 -4.81 13.41 2.18
N PHE A 66 -6.04 13.49 2.71
CA PHE A 66 -6.35 13.17 4.12
C PHE A 66 -6.00 11.75 4.57
N GLY A 67 -5.91 10.78 3.66
CA GLY A 67 -5.48 9.42 4.01
C GLY A 67 -3.98 9.28 4.26
N THR A 68 -3.20 10.29 3.85
CA THR A 68 -1.73 10.34 3.98
C THR A 68 -1.30 11.13 5.22
N LEU A 69 -2.13 12.06 5.71
CA LEU A 69 -1.96 12.81 6.96
C LEU A 69 -2.39 11.97 8.18
#